data_AF-A0A9D8FQ90-F1
#
_entry.id   AF-A0A9D8FQ90-F1
#
_cell.length_a   1.000
_cell.length_b   1.000
_cell.length_c   1.000
_cell.angle_alpha   90.00
_cell.angle_beta   90.00
_cell.angle_gamma   90.00
#
_symmetry.space_group_name_H-M   'P 1'
#
loop_
_entity.id
_entity.type
_entity.pdbx_description
1 polymer ?
#
loop_
_entity_poly.entity_id
_entity_poly.type
_entity_poly.pdbx_seq_one_letter_code
_entity_poly.pdbx_strand_id
1 'polypeptide(L)'
;MVFRPLFRPFERQLEQKLGLDMVRFSSRFTRNLIEMNVREEGNYLNDSKLFLLRSTKLMIGKYLADQVFLMYSGQLEAGMDYRYQHEGFGLSHKVGLEYRINPSLLLQMEYDYNSLMIMRREDKRVLLRHSFPF
;
A
#
# COMPACT_ATOMS: atom_id res chain seq x y z
N MET A 1 -5.52 -3.19 13.58
CA MET A 1 -5.22 -4.38 12.74
C MET A 1 -6.22 -5.49 13.08
N VAL A 2 -7.46 -5.45 12.58
CA VAL A 2 -8.54 -6.36 13.07
C VAL A 2 -9.09 -7.30 11.99
N PHE A 3 -8.77 -7.12 10.70
CA PHE A 3 -9.36 -7.92 9.60
C PHE A 3 -8.37 -8.78 8.81
N ARG A 4 -7.14 -8.95 9.31
CA ARG A 4 -6.13 -9.83 8.69
C ARG A 4 -6.63 -11.26 8.37
N PRO A 5 -7.53 -11.91 9.13
CA PRO A 5 -7.92 -13.29 8.84
C PRO A 5 -8.86 -13.45 7.63
N LEU A 6 -9.70 -12.45 7.32
CA LEU A 6 -10.80 -12.63 6.34
C LEU A 6 -10.33 -12.60 4.88
N PHE A 7 -9.27 -11.84 4.58
CA PHE A 7 -8.77 -11.70 3.20
C PHE A 7 -7.71 -12.75 2.81
N ARG A 8 -7.14 -13.46 3.78
CA ARG A 8 -6.13 -14.51 3.56
C ARG A 8 -6.52 -15.61 2.56
N PRO A 9 -7.72 -16.19 2.57
CA PRO A 9 -8.07 -17.23 1.60
C PRO A 9 -8.08 -16.69 0.17
N PHE A 10 -8.50 -15.44 -0.01
CA PHE A 10 -8.49 -14.78 -1.32
C PHE A 10 -7.08 -14.42 -1.77
N GLU A 11 -6.26 -13.86 -0.87
CA GLU A 11 -4.84 -13.60 -1.11
C GLU A 11 -4.12 -14.86 -1.60
N ARG A 12 -4.32 -16.00 -0.92
CA ARG A 12 -3.73 -17.29 -1.31
C ARG A 12 -4.18 -17.79 -2.68
N GLN A 13 -5.46 -17.61 -3.01
CA GLN A 13 -5.94 -18.00 -4.34
C GLN A 13 -5.31 -17.14 -5.44
N LEU A 14 -5.10 -15.85 -5.20
CA LEU A 14 -4.40 -14.97 -6.12
C LEU A 14 -2.91 -15.33 -6.24
N GLU A 15 -2.24 -15.62 -5.12
CA GLU A 15 -0.86 -16.13 -5.10
C GLU A 15 -0.73 -17.36 -6.00
N GLN A 16 -1.62 -18.34 -5.83
CA GLN A 16 -1.61 -19.58 -6.63
C GLN A 16 -1.93 -19.34 -8.12
N LYS A 17 -2.98 -18.57 -8.43
CA LYS A 17 -3.40 -18.34 -9.81
C LYS A 17 -2.42 -17.49 -10.62
N LEU A 18 -1.81 -16.50 -9.99
CA LEU A 18 -0.89 -15.57 -10.64
C LEU A 18 0.59 -15.99 -10.52
N GLY A 19 0.87 -17.05 -9.74
CA GLY A 19 2.23 -17.48 -9.45
C GLY A 19 3.04 -16.37 -8.77
N LEU A 20 2.44 -15.72 -7.77
CA LEU A 20 3.05 -14.68 -6.95
C LEU A 20 3.41 -15.26 -5.58
N ASP A 21 4.55 -14.82 -5.03
CA ASP A 21 5.03 -15.27 -3.71
C ASP A 21 4.37 -14.52 -2.56
N MET A 22 3.81 -13.35 -2.86
CA MET A 22 3.11 -12.53 -1.89
C MET A 22 1.96 -11.79 -2.55
N VAL A 23 0.76 -11.92 -2.01
CA VAL A 23 -0.36 -11.02 -2.26
C VAL A 23 -0.90 -10.56 -0.92
N ARG A 24 -1.07 -9.25 -0.75
CA ARG A 24 -1.60 -8.67 0.47
C ARG A 24 -2.62 -7.60 0.15
N PHE A 25 -3.81 -7.81 0.64
CA PHE A 25 -4.90 -6.86 0.60
C PHE A 25 -5.12 -6.31 2.00
N SER A 26 -5.01 -5.00 2.14
CA SER A 26 -5.36 -4.32 3.38
C SER A 26 -6.31 -3.19 3.08
N SER A 27 -7.52 -3.29 3.62
CA SER A 27 -8.48 -2.19 3.60
C SER A 27 -8.73 -1.69 5.02
N ARG A 28 -8.82 -0.37 5.18
CA ARG A 28 -9.28 0.27 6.43
C ARG A 28 -10.81 0.36 6.50
N PHE A 29 -11.53 -0.38 5.64
CA PHE A 29 -12.99 -0.41 5.54
C PHE A 29 -13.72 -0.29 6.88
N THR A 30 -13.38 -1.12 7.88
CA THR A 30 -14.06 -1.09 9.18
C THR A 30 -13.76 0.14 10.01
N ARG A 31 -12.53 0.69 9.93
CA ARG A 31 -12.22 1.97 10.56
C ARG A 31 -13.02 3.08 9.91
N ASN A 32 -13.15 3.06 8.58
CA ASN A 32 -13.96 4.03 7.84
C ASN A 32 -15.46 3.88 8.17
N LEU A 33 -15.98 2.66 8.37
CA LEU A 33 -17.36 2.42 8.83
C LEU A 33 -17.60 2.97 10.23
N ILE A 34 -16.67 2.76 11.17
CA ILE A 34 -16.78 3.29 12.53
C ILE A 34 -16.71 4.83 12.49
N GLU A 35 -15.77 5.40 11.74
CA GLU A 35 -15.65 6.86 11.57
C GLU A 35 -16.89 7.47 10.90
N MET A 36 -17.56 6.75 10.00
CA MET A 36 -18.81 7.19 9.37
C MET A 36 -19.98 7.23 10.35
N ASN A 37 -20.14 6.20 11.20
CA ASN A 37 -21.22 6.15 12.18
C ASN A 37 -21.01 7.12 13.36
N VAL A 38 -19.77 7.51 13.67
CA VAL A 38 -19.46 8.42 14.79
C VAL A 38 -19.55 9.92 14.38
N ARG A 39 -19.52 10.24 13.08
CA ARG A 39 -19.48 11.63 12.56
C ARG A 39 -20.82 12.14 12.00
N GLU A 40 -21.95 11.52 12.35
CA GLU A 40 -23.27 11.82 11.78
C GLU A 40 -23.82 13.25 12.01
N GLU A 41 -23.14 14.14 12.76
CA GLU A 41 -23.63 15.51 13.03
C GLU A 41 -23.14 16.61 12.08
N GLY A 42 -22.33 16.31 11.04
CA GLY A 42 -21.76 17.37 10.20
C GLY A 42 -21.65 17.04 8.72
N ASN A 43 -22.69 17.38 7.94
CA ASN A 43 -22.70 17.65 6.50
C ASN A 43 -21.71 16.85 5.62
N TYR A 44 -22.15 15.70 5.09
CA TYR A 44 -21.48 15.03 3.95
C TYR A 44 -22.46 14.82 2.80
N LEU A 45 -22.67 15.87 1.99
CA LEU A 45 -23.15 15.76 0.61
C LEU A 45 -21.95 15.48 -0.30
N ASN A 46 -21.41 14.26 -0.26
CA ASN A 46 -20.70 13.64 -1.40
C ASN A 46 -20.37 12.16 -1.10
N ASP A 47 -21.14 11.29 -1.74
CA ASP A 47 -20.86 9.88 -2.07
C ASP A 47 -20.24 8.97 -0.96
N SER A 48 -21.04 8.62 0.05
CA SER A 48 -20.69 7.77 1.21
C SER A 48 -20.05 6.42 0.85
N LYS A 49 -20.25 5.89 -0.36
CA LYS A 49 -19.69 4.60 -0.78
C LYS A 49 -18.18 4.66 -1.03
N LEU A 50 -17.67 5.79 -1.49
CA LEU A 50 -16.26 5.97 -1.80
C LEU A 50 -15.40 6.19 -0.55
N PHE A 51 -16.01 6.69 0.53
CA PHE A 51 -15.34 6.83 1.83
C PHE A 51 -14.92 5.47 2.41
N LEU A 52 -15.68 4.42 2.14
CA LEU A 52 -15.40 3.07 2.61
C LEU A 52 -14.15 2.46 1.95
N LEU A 53 -13.91 2.79 0.68
CA LEU A 53 -12.77 2.31 -0.10
C LEU A 53 -11.47 3.08 0.20
N ARG A 54 -11.55 4.16 0.96
CA ARG A 54 -10.42 4.99 1.39
C ARG A 54 -9.35 4.14 2.10
N SER A 55 -8.09 4.32 1.71
CA SER A 55 -6.94 3.57 2.23
C SER A 55 -6.97 2.07 1.91
N THR A 56 -7.61 1.67 0.82
CA THR A 56 -7.46 0.32 0.27
C THR A 56 -6.08 0.21 -0.35
N LYS A 57 -5.28 -0.74 0.13
CA LYS A 57 -3.93 -1.02 -0.33
C LYS A 57 -3.85 -2.46 -0.79
N LEU A 58 -3.38 -2.64 -2.03
CA LEU A 58 -2.99 -3.92 -2.59
C LEU A 58 -1.47 -3.94 -2.69
N MET A 59 -0.85 -5.00 -2.21
CA MET A 59 0.57 -5.27 -2.40
C MET A 59 0.72 -6.63 -3.04
N ILE A 60 1.60 -6.72 -4.02
CA ILE A 60 1.99 -7.96 -4.67
C ILE A 60 3.51 -8.05 -4.67
N GLY A 61 4.04 -9.26 -4.59
CA GLY A 61 5.47 -9.50 -4.63
C GLY A 61 5.81 -10.84 -5.24
N LYS A 62 6.98 -10.89 -5.86
CA LYS A 62 7.49 -12.06 -6.56
C LYS A 62 9.02 -12.10 -6.50
N TYR A 63 9.56 -13.27 -6.23
CA TYR A 63 10.97 -13.57 -6.44
C TYR A 63 11.21 -13.79 -7.93
N LEU A 64 12.06 -12.95 -8.51
CA LEU A 64 12.54 -13.12 -9.89
C LEU A 64 13.76 -14.06 -9.93
N ALA A 65 14.50 -14.11 -8.82
CA ALA A 65 15.59 -15.03 -8.53
C ALA A 65 15.70 -15.19 -7.00
N ASP A 66 16.48 -16.16 -6.52
CA ASP A 66 16.67 -16.44 -5.08
C ASP A 66 17.14 -15.21 -4.28
N GLN A 67 17.80 -14.26 -4.95
CA GLN A 67 18.35 -13.05 -4.35
C GLN A 67 17.58 -11.79 -4.74
N VAL A 68 16.62 -11.87 -5.67
CA VAL A 68 15.94 -10.70 -6.25
C VAL A 68 14.45 -10.80 -5.98
N PHE A 69 13.95 -9.88 -5.16
CA PHE A 69 12.52 -9.76 -4.86
C PHE A 69 11.97 -8.46 -5.44
N LEU A 70 10.94 -8.58 -6.28
CA LEU A 70 10.19 -7.45 -6.80
C LEU A 70 8.88 -7.31 -6.01
N MET A 71 8.57 -6.08 -5.62
CA MET A 71 7.34 -5.74 -4.94
C MET A 71 6.66 -4.57 -5.66
N TYR A 72 5.34 -4.63 -5.74
CA TYR A 72 4.52 -3.50 -6.13
C TYR A 72 3.43 -3.30 -5.09
N SER A 73 3.12 -2.05 -4.77
CA SER A 73 1.96 -1.69 -3.97
C SER A 73 1.21 -0.52 -4.57
N GLY A 74 -0.11 -0.65 -4.65
CA GLY A 74 -1.02 0.42 -5.02
C GLY A 74 -1.93 0.72 -3.85
N GLN A 75 -2.14 2.01 -3.56
CA GLN A 75 -3.03 2.48 -2.52
C GLN A 75 -3.94 3.57 -3.06
N LEU A 76 -5.24 3.39 -2.82
CA LEU A 76 -6.24 4.43 -3.05
C LEU A 76 -6.32 5.31 -1.80
N GLU A 77 -6.00 6.59 -1.96
CA GLU A 77 -6.09 7.61 -0.92
C GLU A 77 -7.23 8.57 -1.26
N ALA A 78 -8.06 8.90 -0.27
CA ALA A 78 -9.08 9.95 -0.40
C ALA A 78 -8.72 11.09 0.56
N GLY A 79 -8.69 12.32 0.03
CA GLY A 79 -8.22 13.50 0.74
C GLY A 79 -9.25 14.04 1.73
N MET A 80 -8.95 13.95 3.03
CA MET A 80 -9.48 14.86 4.06
C MET A 80 -8.35 15.47 4.90
N ASP A 81 -7.10 15.32 4.43
CA ASP A 81 -5.95 16.00 5.03
C ASP A 81 -5.80 17.34 4.32
N TYR A 82 -5.55 18.44 5.05
CA TYR A 82 -5.54 19.81 4.51
C TYR A 82 -4.60 20.00 3.30
N ARG A 83 -3.62 19.10 3.13
CA ARG A 83 -2.66 19.06 2.01
C ARG A 83 -3.25 18.54 0.68
N TYR A 84 -4.45 17.97 0.68
CA TYR A 84 -5.03 17.23 -0.45
C TYR A 84 -6.43 17.72 -0.86
N GLN A 85 -6.84 18.91 -0.38
CA GLN A 85 -8.21 19.43 -0.54
C GLN A 85 -8.66 19.64 -1.99
N HIS A 86 -7.76 19.68 -2.97
CA HIS A 86 -8.11 20.01 -4.35
C HIS A 86 -8.50 18.82 -5.25
N GLU A 87 -8.07 17.58 -4.95
CA GLU A 87 -8.24 16.46 -5.91
C GLU A 87 -9.26 15.38 -5.50
N GLY A 88 -9.77 15.38 -4.26
CA GLY A 88 -10.82 14.46 -3.80
C GLY A 88 -10.37 12.99 -3.65
N PHE A 89 -9.68 12.44 -4.66
CA PHE A 89 -9.15 11.08 -4.72
C PHE A 89 -7.77 11.03 -5.36
N GLY A 90 -7.01 10.04 -4.95
CA GLY A 90 -5.63 9.89 -5.36
C GLY A 90 -5.13 8.47 -5.31
N LEU A 91 -4.06 8.27 -6.05
CA LEU A 91 -3.47 6.99 -6.30
C LEU A 91 -1.99 7.10 -5.92
N SER A 92 -1.59 6.31 -4.92
CA SER A 92 -0.20 6.13 -4.56
C SER A 92 0.26 4.76 -5.05
N HIS A 93 1.37 4.76 -5.76
CA HIS A 93 2.04 3.56 -6.25
C HIS A 93 3.45 3.52 -5.70
N LYS A 94 3.87 2.33 -5.29
CA LYS A 94 5.25 2.08 -4.91
C LYS A 94 5.73 0.81 -5.59
N VAL A 95 6.88 0.90 -6.24
CA VAL A 95 7.63 -0.22 -6.81
C VAL A 95 8.89 -0.38 -5.97
N GLY A 96 9.15 -1.58 -5.48
CA GLY A 96 10.34 -1.92 -4.71
C GLY A 96 11.10 -3.05 -5.39
N LEU A 97 12.41 -2.92 -5.49
CA LEU A 97 13.32 -4.00 -5.83
C LEU A 97 14.27 -4.23 -4.67
N GLU A 98 14.34 -5.47 -4.21
CA GLU A 98 15.26 -5.90 -3.18
C GLU A 98 16.25 -6.89 -3.77
N TYR A 99 17.54 -6.62 -3.60
CA TYR A 99 18.63 -7.49 -4.00
C TYR A 99 19.47 -7.88 -2.79
N ARG A 100 19.52 -9.18 -2.50
CA ARG A 100 20.32 -9.75 -1.40
C ARG A 100 21.71 -10.10 -1.90
N ILE A 101 22.69 -9.26 -1.54
CA ILE A 101 24.10 -9.48 -1.89
C ILE A 101 24.65 -10.65 -1.08
N ASN A 102 24.34 -10.70 0.23
CA ASN A 102 24.64 -11.81 1.11
C ASN A 102 23.63 -11.82 2.28
N PRO A 103 23.63 -12.82 3.19
CA PRO A 103 22.67 -12.88 4.29
C PRO A 103 22.66 -11.66 5.23
N SER A 104 23.74 -10.87 5.28
CA SER A 104 23.88 -9.68 6.12
C SER A 104 23.81 -8.36 5.35
N LEU A 105 23.74 -8.37 4.01
CA LEU A 105 23.81 -7.17 3.18
C LEU A 105 22.73 -7.19 2.09
N LEU A 106 21.94 -6.13 2.08
CA LEU A 106 20.76 -6.00 1.26
C LEU A 106 20.75 -4.63 0.58
N LEU A 107 20.59 -4.62 -0.75
CA LEU A 107 20.31 -3.42 -1.52
C LEU A 107 18.80 -3.32 -1.76
N GLN A 108 18.21 -2.18 -1.45
CA GLN A 108 16.80 -1.90 -1.69
C GLN A 108 16.69 -0.65 -2.57
N MET A 109 15.91 -0.74 -3.63
CA MET A 109 15.54 0.39 -4.48
C MET A 109 14.03 0.55 -4.40
N GLU A 110 13.57 1.75 -4.10
CA GLU A 110 12.14 2.07 -4.08
C GLU A 110 11.86 3.27 -4.98
N TYR A 111 10.78 3.16 -5.75
CA TYR A 111 10.17 4.26 -6.48
C TYR A 111 8.77 4.45 -5.94
N ASP A 112 8.48 5.65 -5.44
CA ASP A 112 7.18 6.07 -4.92
C ASP A 112 6.60 7.14 -5.83
N TYR A 113 5.34 6.98 -6.20
CA TYR A 113 4.55 7.95 -6.94
C TYR A 113 3.26 8.23 -6.18
N ASN A 114 2.97 9.49 -5.88
CA ASN A 114 1.70 9.89 -5.25
C ASN A 114 1.04 11.02 -6.03
N SER A 115 -0.11 10.72 -6.64
CA SER A 115 -0.85 11.68 -7.46
C SER A 115 -1.40 12.87 -6.67
N LEU A 116 -1.64 12.72 -5.36
CA LEU A 116 -2.19 13.77 -4.51
C LEU A 116 -1.17 14.84 -4.13
N MET A 117 0.12 14.57 -4.32
CA MET A 117 1.14 15.56 -4.00
C MET A 117 1.21 16.61 -5.12
N ILE A 118 0.95 17.87 -4.77
CA ILE A 118 1.08 19.00 -5.70
C ILE A 118 2.56 19.24 -6.06
N MET A 119 3.47 18.98 -5.12
CA MET A 119 4.93 19.02 -5.32
C MET A 119 5.56 17.70 -4.88
N ARG A 120 6.60 17.24 -5.60
CA ARG A 120 7.29 15.95 -5.35
C ARG A 120 6.38 14.72 -5.45
N ARG A 121 5.68 14.62 -6.59
CA ARG A 121 4.88 13.43 -6.96
C ARG A 121 5.71 12.16 -7.03
N GLU A 122 6.98 12.28 -7.33
CA GLU A 122 7.92 11.18 -7.49
C GLU A 122 9.02 11.24 -6.43
N ASP A 123 9.31 10.10 -5.83
CA ASP A 123 10.44 9.92 -4.94
C ASP A 123 11.18 8.63 -5.28
N LYS A 124 12.50 8.74 -5.42
CA LYS A 124 13.40 7.64 -5.80
C LYS A 124 14.38 7.45 -4.66
N ARG A 125 14.39 6.25 -4.07
CA ARG A 125 15.22 5.92 -2.92
C ARG A 125 16.07 4.69 -3.21
N VAL A 126 17.33 4.76 -2.82
CA VAL A 126 18.24 3.62 -2.82
C VAL A 126 18.78 3.49 -1.39
N LEU A 127 18.61 2.32 -0.80
CA LEU A 127 19.03 2.00 0.55
C LEU A 127 19.94 0.77 0.53
N LEU A 128 21.12 0.91 1.12
CA LEU A 128 21.97 -0.22 1.46
C LEU A 128 21.80 -0.54 2.94
N ARG A 129 21.31 -1.73 3.25
CA ARG A 129 21.09 -2.19 4.63
C ARG A 129 22.08 -3.30 4.95
N HIS A 130 22.88 -3.08 5.98
CA HIS A 130 23.75 -4.09 6.56
C HIS A 130 23.25 -4.48 7.96
N SER A 131 23.20 -5.77 8.24
CA SER A 131 22.80 -6.33 9.52
C SER A 131 23.97 -7.06 10.15
N PHE A 132 24.39 -6.62 11.33
CA PHE A 132 25.45 -7.28 12.09
C PHE A 132 24.84 -8.45 12.88
N PRO A 133 25.31 -9.70 12.67
CA PRO A 133 24.97 -10.79 13.56
C PRO A 133 25.75 -10.58 14.87
N PHE A 134 25.04 -10.19 15.92
CA PHE A 134 25.54 -10.13 17.29
C PHE A 134 24.95 -11.27 18.11
#